data_AF-A0A1E7LJJ6-F1
#
_entry.id   AF-A0A1E7LJJ6-F1
#
_cell.length_a   1.000
_cell.length_b   1.000
_cell.length_c   1.000
_cell.angle_alpha   90.00
_cell.angle_beta   90.00
_cell.angle_gamma   90.00
#
_symmetry.space_group_name_H-M   'P 1'
#
loop_
_entity.id
_entity.type
_entity.pdbx_description
1 polymer ?
#
loop_
_entity_poly.entity_id
_entity_poly.type
_entity_poly.pdbx_seq_one_letter_code
_entity_poly.pdbx_strand_id
1 'polypeptide(L)' 'MCVHVLQVSGMPFSGLVWVDHQSLHTIVYADQSLAEDGRLSPEGRALVNEALQAVNAESLDVAQKCSRPLLWSVAS' A
#
# COMPACT_ATOMS: atom_id res chain seq x y z
N MET A 1 -3.76 -11.96 -6.82
CA MET A 1 -3.90 -11.48 -5.42
C MET A 1 -4.31 -10.00 -5.48
N CYS A 2 -4.83 -9.39 -4.41
CA CYS A 2 -5.20 -7.97 -4.46
C CYS A 2 -4.33 -7.13 -3.52
N VAL A 3 -4.01 -5.90 -3.94
CA VAL A 3 -3.13 -4.98 -3.20
C VAL A 3 -3.94 -3.75 -2.78
N HIS A 4 -3.88 -3.42 -1.50
CA HIS A 4 -4.52 -2.24 -0.95
C HIS A 4 -3.45 -1.24 -0.52
N VAL A 5 -3.51 -0.03 -1.04
CA VAL A 5 -2.60 1.04 -0.63
C VAL A 5 -3.35 1.99 0.29
N LEU A 6 -2.75 2.24 1.45
CA LEU A 6 -3.24 3.15 2.46
C LEU A 6 -2.29 4.27 2.68
N GLN A 7 -2.80 5.47 2.46
CA GLN A 7 -2.12 6.67 2.87
C GLN A 7 -2.21 6.78 4.39
N VAL A 8 -1.06 6.88 5.05
CA VAL A 8 -0.97 7.05 6.50
C VAL A 8 -0.11 8.26 6.84
N SER A 9 -0.43 8.91 7.96
CA SER A 9 0.39 9.96 8.54
C SER A 9 1.20 9.39 9.72
N GLY A 10 2.52 9.63 9.71
CA GLY A 10 3.38 9.23 10.81
C GLY A 10 3.81 7.77 10.78
N MET A 11 4.54 7.39 9.74
CA MET A 11 5.16 6.06 9.63
C MET A 11 6.23 5.83 10.72
N PRO A 12 6.35 4.61 11.25
CA PRO A 12 7.39 4.28 12.22
C PRO A 12 8.78 4.27 11.55
N PHE A 13 9.83 4.56 12.34
CA PHE A 13 11.24 4.48 11.94
C PHE A 13 11.64 5.25 10.68
N SER A 14 10.95 6.37 10.39
CA SER A 14 11.18 7.17 9.17
C SER A 14 10.97 6.39 7.87
N GLY A 15 10.25 5.26 7.90
CA GLY A 15 9.92 4.49 6.71
C GLY A 15 8.91 5.22 5.83
N LEU A 16 9.01 5.06 4.52
CA LEU A 16 8.05 5.65 3.57
C LEU A 16 6.99 4.65 3.11
N VAL A 17 7.32 3.36 3.12
CA VAL A 17 6.43 2.27 2.72
C VAL A 17 6.60 1.10 3.66
N TRP A 18 5.50 0.52 4.11
CA TRP A 18 5.48 -0.75 4.84
C TRP A 18 4.48 -1.69 4.20
N VAL A 19 4.88 -2.95 4.02
CA VAL A 19 4.06 -3.97 3.37
C VAL A 19 3.73 -5.07 4.39
N ASP A 20 2.44 -5.27 4.62
CA ASP A 20 1.89 -6.46 5.28
C ASP A 20 1.41 -7.44 4.20
N HIS A 21 2.25 -8.42 3.90
CA HIS A 21 1.99 -9.42 2.88
C HIS A 21 1.31 -10.65 3.49
N GLN A 22 0.04 -10.87 3.11
CA GLN A 22 -0.72 -12.04 3.50
C GLN A 22 -1.08 -12.90 2.29
N SER A 23 -1.43 -14.17 2.54
CA SER A 23 -1.71 -15.16 1.50
C SER A 23 -2.90 -14.81 0.59
N LEU A 24 -3.83 -13.96 1.05
CA LEU A 24 -5.04 -13.58 0.32
C LEU A 24 -5.01 -12.14 -0.22
N HIS A 25 -4.29 -11.25 0.46
CA HIS A 25 -4.20 -9.84 0.10
C HIS A 25 -2.89 -9.26 0.63
N THR A 26 -2.44 -8.18 0.01
CA THR A 26 -1.30 -7.40 0.50
C THR A 26 -1.78 -6.00 0.87
N ILE A 27 -1.44 -5.55 2.09
CA ILE A 27 -1.71 -4.19 2.55
C ILE A 27 -0.41 -3.42 2.49
N VAL A 28 -0.44 -2.25 1.87
CA VAL A 28 0.67 -1.32 1.77
C VAL A 28 0.29 -0.07 2.52
N TYR A 29 1.07 0.29 3.53
CA TYR A 29 1.01 1.56 4.22
C TYR A 29 2.04 2.48 3.56
N ALA A 30 1.58 3.52 2.88
CA ALA A 30 2.41 4.53 2.23
C ALA A 30 2.31 5.84 3.01
N ASP A 31 3.45 6.45 3.30
CA ASP A 31 3.48 7.77 3.93
C ASP A 31 2.75 8.80 3.06
N GLN A 32 2.08 9.75 3.70
CA GLN A 32 1.36 10.81 3.01
C GLN A 32 2.21 11.62 2.01
N SER A 33 3.52 11.73 2.22
CA SER A 33 4.43 12.42 1.30
C SER A 33 4.54 11.74 -0.07
N LEU A 34 4.15 10.47 -0.18
CA LEU A 34 4.14 9.70 -1.42
C LEU A 34 2.84 9.86 -2.23
N ALA A 35 1.90 10.67 -1.75
CA ALA A 35 0.59 10.84 -2.34
C ALA A 35 0.24 12.32 -2.57
N GLU A 36 -0.43 12.58 -3.68
CA GLU A 36 -0.99 13.86 -4.07
C GLU A 36 -2.48 13.66 -4.38
N ASP A 37 -3.34 14.51 -3.81
CA ASP A 37 -4.81 14.44 -3.99
C ASP A 37 -5.42 13.03 -3.73
N GLY A 38 -4.90 12.33 -2.72
CA GLY A 38 -5.37 11.00 -2.33
C GLY A 38 -4.98 9.89 -3.30
N ARG A 39 -4.00 10.13 -4.17
CA ARG A 39 -3.42 9.14 -5.10
C ARG A 39 -1.91 9.11 -4.94
N LEU A 40 -1.31 7.94 -5.13
CA LEU A 40 0.16 7.85 -5.17
C LEU A 40 0.70 8.75 -6.29
N SER A 41 1.74 9.53 -5.97
CA SER A 41 2.56 10.20 -6.97
C SER A 41 3.32 9.16 -7.82
N PRO A 42 3.90 9.54 -8.97
CA PRO A 42 4.74 8.62 -9.74
C PRO A 42 5.90 8.01 -8.93
N GLU A 43 6.54 8.83 -8.10
CA GLU A 43 7.59 8.39 -7.17
C GLU A 43 7.03 7.44 -6.10
N GLY A 44 5.90 7.80 -5.48
CA GLY A 44 5.22 6.95 -4.52
C GLY A 44 4.85 5.58 -5.10
N ARG A 45 4.39 5.54 -6.35
CA ARG A 45 4.09 4.29 -7.07
C ARG A 45 5.34 3.44 -7.27
N ALA A 46 6.47 4.05 -7.63
CA ALA A 46 7.73 3.35 -7.81
C ALA A 46 8.21 2.72 -6.50
N LEU A 47 8.23 3.49 -5.40
CA LEU A 47 8.63 3.01 -4.08
C LEU A 47 7.72 1.90 -3.55
N VAL A 48 6.41 2.01 -3.77
CA VAL A 48 5.47 0.94 -3.41
C VAL A 48 5.74 -0.33 -4.20
N ASN A 49 5.97 -0.24 -5.50
CA ASN A 49 6.30 -1.41 -6.33
C ASN A 49 7.62 -2.07 -5.91
N GLU A 50 8.64 -1.28 -5.56
CA GLU A 50 9.91 -1.79 -5.02
C GLU A 50 9.69 -2.55 -3.70
N ALA A 51 8.91 -1.98 -2.78
CA ALA A 51 8.60 -2.62 -1.50
C ALA A 51 7.78 -3.92 -1.68
N LEU A 52 6.83 -3.94 -2.62
CA LEU A 52 6.07 -5.14 -2.98
C LEU A 52 6.99 -6.22 -3.54
N GLN A 53 7.93 -5.85 -4.42
CA GLN A 53 8.90 -6.79 -4.99
C GLN A 53 9.81 -7.39 -3.90
N ALA A 54 10.23 -6.58 -2.92
CA ALA A 54 11.09 -7.03 -1.82
C ALA A 54 10.44 -8.15 -0.98
N VAL A 55 9.11 -8.21 -0.93
CA VAL A 55 8.35 -9.26 -0.22
C VAL A 55 7.76 -10.32 -1.16
N ASN A 56 8.16 -10.34 -2.44
CA ASN A 56 7.63 -11.21 -3.50
C ASN A 56 6.10 -11.08 -3.70
N ALA A 57 5.54 -9.89 -3.49
CA ALA A 57 4.15 -9.58 -3.80
C ALA A 57 3.98 -9.12 -5.26
N GLU A 58 2.74 -9.21 -5.77
CA GLU A 58 2.38 -8.64 -7.07
C GLU A 58 2.52 -7.11 -7.06
N SER A 59 3.06 -6.53 -8.14
CA SER A 59 3.14 -5.07 -8.29
C SER A 59 1.76 -4.44 -8.54
N LEU A 60 1.63 -3.13 -8.34
CA LEU A 60 0.39 -2.39 -8.56
C LEU A 60 -0.14 -2.44 -10.01
N ASP A 61 0.72 -2.77 -10.98
CA ASP A 61 0.36 -2.84 -12.40
C ASP A 61 -0.28 -4.18 -12.78
N VAL A 62 0.03 -5.25 -12.04
CA VAL A 62 -0.49 -6.61 -12.26
C VAL A 62 -1.48 -7.07 -11.19
N ALA A 63 -1.48 -6.42 -10.03
CA ALA A 63 -2.39 -6.72 -8.94
C ALA A 63 -3.85 -6.62 -9.39
N GLN A 64 -4.65 -7.61 -9.02
CA GLN A 64 -6.06 -7.61 -9.36
C GLN A 64 -6.79 -6.52 -8.55
N LYS A 65 -7.80 -5.91 -9.17
CA LYS A 65 -8.67 -4.94 -8.50
C LYS A 65 -9.39 -5.61 -7.33
N CYS A 66 -9.27 -5.05 -6.13
CA CYS A 66 -9.89 -5.62 -4.94
C CYS A 66 -11.43 -5.64 -5.10
N SER A 67 -12.04 -6.81 -4.95
CA SER A 67 -13.49 -7.01 -5.11
C SER A 67 -14.32 -6.47 -3.94
N ARG A 68 -13.70 -6.14 -2.81
CA ARG A 68 -14.31 -5.40 -1.69
C ARG A 68 -13.40 -4.26 -1.24
N PRO A 69 -13.94 -3.05 -0.98
CA PRO A 69 -13.21 -2.04 -0.22
C PRO A 69 -12.93 -2.59 1.18
N LEU A 70 -11.74 -2.32 1.72
CA LEU A 70 -11.42 -2.67 3.10
C LEU A 70 -12.37 -1.90 4.03
N LEU A 71 -13.34 -2.60 4.59
CA LEU A 71 -14.25 -2.08 5.61
C LEU A 71 -13.51 -2.06 6.94
N TRP A 72 -12.75 -1.00 7.23
CA TRP A 72 -12.35 -0.73 8.61
C TRP A 72 -13.48 0.01 9.32
N SER A 73 -14.32 -0.73 10.02
CA SER A 73 -15.00 -0.16 11.20
C SER A 73 -14.04 -0.32 12.36
N VAL A 74 -13.29 0.73 12.69
CA VAL A 74 -12.70 0.83 14.02
C VAL A 74 -13.73 1.57 14.87
N ALA A 75 -14.58 0.79 15.55
CA ALA A 75 -15.32 1.29 16.69
C ALA A 75 -14.36 1.36 17.88
N SER A 76 -14.04 2.56 18.33
CA SER A 76 -13.57 2.87 19.69
C SER A 76 -13.83 4.35 19.95
#